data_AF-A0A1M6UHD8-F1
#
_entry.id   AF-A0A1M6UHD8-F1
#
_cell.length_a   1.000
_cell.length_b   1.000
_cell.length_c   1.000
_cell.angle_alpha   90.00
_cell.angle_beta   90.00
_cell.angle_gamma   90.00
#
_symmetry.space_group_name_H-M   'P 1'
#
loop_
_entity.id
_entity.type
_entity.pdbx_description
1 polymer ?
#
loop_
_entity_poly.entity_id
_entity_poly.type
_entity_poly.pdbx_seq_one_letter_code
_entity_poly.pdbx_strand_id
1 'polypeptide(L)'
;MPPEYLLFLDTETTGLPGRWDLPYEAPKAAWPYVAQVAWQVYTSGGQLVKEASHYLRIPAGSMQASALAVHGLSEAFLQEHGHESAQVLQLLLSDLQRFRPRVVGYFLQLDFHVLGAGLHRAGLPNPLPELPQFCLMRAAPRPDDGTHRRYQRLAELHETLFREPMPVLHDARQDAVATARCFFELRRRGHIPPETLTGQLPLQKPVGRPHGAGGRWLLAVVAGALLLLLLGWLFYG
;
A
#
# COMPACT_ATOMS: atom_id res chain seq x y z
N MET A 1 -19.23 23.52 -3.77
CA MET A 1 -18.65 22.24 -3.31
C MET A 1 -17.28 22.55 -2.74
N PRO A 2 -16.89 22.01 -1.57
CA PRO A 2 -15.51 22.18 -1.10
C PRO A 2 -14.53 21.64 -2.15
N PRO A 3 -13.32 22.21 -2.27
CA PRO A 3 -12.32 21.71 -3.20
C PRO A 3 -11.99 20.24 -2.88
N GLU A 4 -11.94 19.39 -3.91
CA GLU A 4 -11.39 18.04 -3.76
C GLU A 4 -9.89 18.17 -3.49
N TYR A 5 -9.43 17.60 -2.38
CA TYR A 5 -8.02 17.50 -2.06
C TYR A 5 -7.49 16.13 -2.44
N LEU A 6 -6.25 16.11 -2.89
CA LEU A 6 -5.49 14.90 -3.19
C LEU A 6 -4.36 14.80 -2.17
N LEU A 7 -4.18 13.65 -1.52
CA LEU A 7 -3.06 13.40 -0.64
C LEU A 7 -2.21 12.29 -1.25
N PHE A 8 -1.00 12.64 -1.70
CA PHE A 8 -0.02 11.70 -2.22
C PHE A 8 0.82 11.19 -1.07
N LEU A 9 0.83 9.87 -0.88
CA LEU A 9 1.43 9.19 0.25
C LEU A 9 2.45 8.16 -0.26
N ASP A 10 3.57 8.06 0.44
CA ASP A 10 4.54 7.00 0.25
C ASP A 10 5.20 6.63 1.60
N THR A 11 5.70 5.41 1.71
CA THR A 11 6.36 4.88 2.90
C THR A 11 7.60 4.06 2.56
N GLU A 12 8.68 4.32 3.29
CA GLU A 12 9.77 3.35 3.42
C GLU A 12 9.50 2.47 4.63
N THR A 13 9.77 1.17 4.49
CA THR A 13 9.35 0.16 5.46
C THR A 13 10.49 -0.77 5.82
N THR A 14 10.44 -1.38 7.00
CA THR A 14 11.50 -2.28 7.48
C THR A 14 11.61 -3.60 6.70
N GLY A 15 10.78 -3.80 5.68
CA GLY A 15 10.65 -5.02 4.89
C GLY A 15 9.29 -5.07 4.19
N LEU A 16 9.04 -6.13 3.43
CA LEU A 16 7.71 -6.35 2.84
C LEU A 16 6.80 -7.13 3.79
N PRO A 17 5.46 -6.97 3.69
CA PRO A 17 4.52 -7.83 4.40
C PRO A 17 4.77 -9.30 4.11
N GLY A 18 4.94 -10.11 5.16
CA GLY A 18 5.08 -11.56 5.00
C GLY A 18 3.78 -12.20 4.51
N ARG A 19 2.64 -11.64 4.92
CA ARG A 19 1.30 -12.01 4.44
C ARG A 19 0.37 -10.81 4.39
N TRP A 20 -0.25 -10.61 3.23
CA TRP A 20 -1.13 -9.47 2.95
C TRP A 20 -2.57 -9.66 3.42
N ASP A 21 -2.97 -10.91 3.71
CA ASP A 21 -4.34 -11.27 4.03
C ASP A 21 -4.60 -11.41 5.53
N LEU A 22 -3.57 -11.27 6.36
CA LEU A 22 -3.68 -11.39 7.82
C LEU A 22 -4.31 -10.12 8.43
N PRO A 23 -5.15 -10.23 9.47
CA PRO A 23 -5.61 -9.07 10.22
C PRO A 23 -4.44 -8.21 10.74
N TYR A 24 -4.70 -6.93 11.01
CA TYR A 24 -3.65 -6.03 11.51
C TYR A 24 -3.22 -6.38 12.94
N GLU A 25 -4.04 -7.13 13.67
CA GLU A 25 -3.78 -7.72 14.99
C GLU A 25 -2.77 -8.89 14.92
N ALA A 26 -2.50 -9.43 13.73
CA ALA A 26 -1.60 -10.56 13.58
C ALA A 26 -0.19 -10.26 14.13
N PRO A 27 0.59 -11.29 14.51
CA PRO A 27 1.90 -11.08 15.11
C PRO A 27 2.78 -10.13 14.31
N LYS A 28 3.60 -9.33 15.02
CA LYS A 28 4.47 -8.27 14.44
C LYS A 28 5.29 -8.72 13.23
N ALA A 29 5.69 -10.00 13.14
CA ALA A 29 6.42 -10.54 12.00
C ALA A 29 5.61 -10.54 10.67
N ALA A 30 4.29 -10.43 10.71
CA ALA A 30 3.44 -10.37 9.52
C ALA A 30 3.48 -9.00 8.81
N TRP A 31 3.63 -7.92 9.59
CA TRP A 31 3.51 -6.55 9.10
C TRP A 31 4.75 -5.72 9.46
N PRO A 32 5.50 -5.18 8.49
CA PRO A 32 6.69 -4.37 8.75
C PRO A 32 6.35 -3.07 9.50
N TYR A 33 7.38 -2.40 9.99
CA TYR A 33 7.27 -1.05 10.54
C TYR A 33 7.50 -0.02 9.44
N VAL A 34 6.90 1.16 9.61
CA VAL A 34 7.20 2.33 8.79
C VAL A 34 8.54 2.90 9.29
N ALA A 35 9.52 3.01 8.41
CA ALA A 35 10.81 3.65 8.67
C ALA A 35 10.79 5.13 8.27
N GLN A 36 10.08 5.46 7.19
CA GLN A 36 9.81 6.82 6.75
C GLN A 36 8.38 6.89 6.23
N VAL A 37 7.68 7.99 6.48
CA VAL A 37 6.42 8.31 5.82
C VAL A 37 6.45 9.75 5.36
N ALA A 38 5.96 9.98 4.15
CA ALA A 38 5.78 11.32 3.62
C ALA A 38 4.42 11.45 2.97
N TRP A 39 3.85 12.63 3.08
CA TRP A 39 2.64 12.96 2.35
C TRP A 39 2.63 14.40 1.86
N GLN A 40 1.94 14.62 0.74
CA GLN A 40 1.73 15.93 0.15
C GLN A 40 0.26 16.12 -0.19
N VAL A 41 -0.29 17.23 0.26
CA VAL A 41 -1.67 17.62 0.00
C VAL A 41 -1.68 18.62 -1.14
N TYR A 42 -2.45 18.32 -2.18
CA TYR A 42 -2.67 19.19 -3.32
C TYR A 42 -4.15 19.51 -3.47
N THR A 43 -4.44 20.66 -4.07
CA THR A 43 -5.76 20.90 -4.65
C THR A 43 -5.96 20.04 -5.90
N SER A 44 -7.21 19.83 -6.31
CA SER A 44 -7.53 19.14 -7.57
C SER A 44 -6.94 19.81 -8.82
N GLY A 45 -6.60 21.11 -8.73
CA GLY A 45 -5.91 21.91 -9.75
C GLY A 45 -4.38 21.79 -9.73
N GLY A 46 -3.80 20.98 -8.84
CA GLY A 46 -2.35 20.72 -8.82
C GLY A 46 -1.52 21.71 -8.01
N GLN A 47 -2.15 22.56 -7.18
CA GLN A 47 -1.40 23.44 -6.27
C GLN A 47 -1.06 22.69 -4.98
N LEU A 48 0.23 22.70 -4.60
CA LEU A 48 0.68 22.17 -3.31
C LEU A 48 0.14 23.03 -2.17
N VAL A 49 -0.51 22.38 -1.21
CA VAL A 49 -1.11 23.01 -0.02
C VAL A 49 -0.26 22.74 1.22
N LYS A 50 0.26 21.52 1.34
CA LYS A 50 1.07 21.08 2.48
C LYS A 50 1.96 19.92 2.08
N GLU A 51 3.14 19.85 2.68
CA GLU A 51 3.98 18.66 2.69
C GLU A 51 4.39 18.29 4.12
N ALA A 52 4.65 17.00 4.34
CA ALA A 52 5.29 16.49 5.55
C ALA A 52 6.11 15.25 5.20
N SER A 53 7.24 15.06 5.89
CA SER A 53 8.10 13.89 5.78
C SER A 53 8.76 13.65 7.13
N HIS A 54 8.68 12.42 7.62
CA HIS A 54 9.19 12.05 8.93
C HIS A 54 9.82 10.67 8.89
N TYR A 55 10.98 10.54 9.53
CA TYR A 55 11.55 9.26 9.92
C TYR A 55 10.92 8.80 11.23
N LEU A 56 10.71 7.49 11.37
CA LEU A 56 10.09 6.90 12.55
C LEU A 56 11.07 5.97 13.24
N ARG A 57 11.08 6.01 14.58
CA ARG A 57 11.76 4.99 15.38
C ARG A 57 11.10 3.64 15.14
N ILE A 58 11.93 2.62 15.01
CA ILE A 58 11.52 1.23 14.82
C ILE A 58 12.09 0.36 15.94
N PRO A 59 11.46 -0.78 16.27
CA PRO A 59 12.02 -1.70 17.25
C PRO A 59 13.38 -2.26 16.78
N ALA A 60 14.31 -2.47 17.72
CA ALA A 60 15.61 -3.05 17.43
C ALA A 60 15.48 -4.44 16.78
N GLY A 61 16.31 -4.72 15.78
CA GLY A 61 16.32 -5.97 15.02
C GLY A 61 15.14 -6.16 14.06
N SER A 62 14.40 -5.09 13.75
CA SER A 62 13.25 -5.15 12.83
C SER A 62 13.58 -4.80 11.38
N MET A 63 14.72 -4.15 11.13
CA MET A 63 15.16 -3.77 9.78
C MET A 63 15.71 -4.99 9.02
N GLN A 64 15.06 -5.35 7.91
CA GLN A 64 15.56 -6.38 7.01
C GLN A 64 16.74 -5.85 6.18
N ALA A 65 17.75 -6.69 5.93
CA ALA A 65 18.89 -6.33 5.10
C ALA A 65 18.50 -5.91 3.67
N SER A 66 17.43 -6.52 3.12
CA SER A 66 16.87 -6.15 1.82
C SER A 66 16.25 -4.75 1.81
N ALA A 67 15.56 -4.35 2.88
CA ALA A 67 15.00 -3.00 3.01
C ALA A 67 16.11 -1.96 3.16
N LEU A 68 17.07 -2.23 4.06
CA LEU A 68 18.26 -1.39 4.23
C LEU A 68 19.03 -1.20 2.92
N ALA A 69 19.18 -2.25 2.10
CA ALA A 69 19.85 -2.16 0.81
C ALA A 69 19.09 -1.32 -0.23
N VAL A 70 17.77 -1.17 -0.07
CA VAL A 70 16.91 -0.41 -0.98
C VAL A 70 16.89 1.08 -0.62
N HIS A 71 16.62 1.43 0.64
CA HIS A 71 16.42 2.84 1.06
C HIS A 71 17.55 3.39 1.96
N GLY A 72 18.49 2.56 2.42
CA GLY A 72 19.67 3.02 3.18
C GLY A 72 19.43 3.48 4.62
N LEU A 73 18.23 3.31 5.17
CA LEU A 73 17.87 3.78 6.52
C LEU A 73 18.26 2.73 7.55
N SER A 74 19.31 3.00 8.33
CA SER A 74 19.77 2.09 9.38
C SER A 74 18.96 2.25 10.67
N GLU A 75 18.92 1.22 11.51
CA GLU A 75 18.26 1.31 12.82
C GLU A 75 18.89 2.39 13.70
N ALA A 76 20.22 2.56 13.64
CA ALA A 76 20.92 3.61 14.37
C ALA A 76 20.48 5.01 13.93
N PHE A 77 20.39 5.25 12.61
CA PHE A 77 19.89 6.51 12.06
C PHE A 77 18.44 6.79 12.51
N LEU A 78 17.57 5.78 12.44
CA LEU A 78 16.16 5.92 12.84
C LEU A 78 16.00 6.10 14.36
N GLN A 79 16.91 5.56 15.16
CA GLN A 79 16.91 5.77 16.61
C GLN A 79 17.31 7.21 16.97
N GLU A 80 18.30 7.77 16.25
CA GLU A 80 18.82 9.12 16.48
C GLU A 80 17.89 10.21 15.92
N HIS A 81 17.41 10.03 14.68
CA HIS A 81 16.66 11.05 13.93
C HIS A 81 15.17 10.76 13.80
N GLY A 82 14.72 9.56 14.16
CA GLY A 82 13.33 9.18 14.06
C GLY A 82 12.47 9.71 15.19
N HIS A 83 11.19 9.90 14.88
CA HIS A 83 10.15 10.32 15.80
C HIS A 83 9.36 9.10 16.30
N GLU A 84 8.65 9.27 17.42
CA GLU A 84 7.72 8.24 17.91
C GLU A 84 6.60 8.02 16.90
N SER A 85 6.37 6.75 16.52
CA SER A 85 5.43 6.38 15.45
C SER A 85 4.02 6.94 15.71
N ALA A 86 3.52 6.84 16.95
CA ALA A 86 2.19 7.33 17.30
C ALA A 86 2.04 8.85 17.10
N GLN A 87 3.08 9.63 17.38
CA GLN A 87 3.06 11.09 17.20
C GLN A 87 2.97 11.47 15.72
N VAL A 88 3.78 10.83 14.87
CA VAL A 88 3.76 11.09 13.43
C VAL A 88 2.44 10.64 12.80
N LEU A 89 1.92 9.47 13.21
CA LEU A 89 0.63 8.98 12.72
C LEU A 89 -0.52 9.91 13.11
N GLN A 90 -0.48 10.55 14.30
CA GLN A 90 -1.47 11.57 14.68
C GLN A 90 -1.41 12.81 13.77
N LEU A 91 -0.21 13.24 13.33
CA LEU A 91 -0.08 14.34 12.35
C LEU A 91 -0.74 13.98 11.02
N LEU A 92 -0.48 12.77 10.51
CA LEU A 92 -1.12 12.26 9.30
C LEU A 92 -2.65 12.19 9.45
N LEU A 93 -3.14 11.64 10.57
CA LEU A 93 -4.58 11.58 10.85
C LEU A 93 -5.22 12.96 10.91
N SER A 94 -4.55 13.95 11.52
CA SER A 94 -5.03 15.33 11.56
C SER A 94 -5.20 15.91 10.15
N ASP A 95 -4.25 15.65 9.24
CA ASP A 95 -4.36 16.11 7.86
C ASP A 95 -5.44 15.34 7.08
N LEU A 96 -5.54 14.02 7.25
CA LEU A 96 -6.62 13.22 6.65
C LEU A 96 -8.01 13.70 7.10
N GLN A 97 -8.17 14.02 8.38
CA GLN A 97 -9.42 14.56 8.92
C GLN A 97 -9.72 15.97 8.41
N ARG A 98 -8.71 16.85 8.37
CA ARG A 98 -8.83 18.24 7.94
C ARG A 98 -9.20 18.36 6.47
N PHE A 99 -8.50 17.62 5.59
CA PHE A 99 -8.65 17.77 4.15
C PHE A 99 -9.67 16.80 3.54
N ARG A 100 -9.99 15.70 4.24
CA ARG A 100 -10.83 14.59 3.71
C ARG A 100 -10.44 14.22 2.26
N PRO A 101 -9.14 13.95 2.00
CA PRO A 101 -8.63 13.86 0.64
C PRO A 101 -8.96 12.52 0.00
N ARG A 102 -8.79 12.46 -1.32
CA ARG A 102 -8.48 11.19 -2.00
C ARG A 102 -7.03 10.83 -1.72
N VAL A 103 -6.81 9.65 -1.14
CA VAL A 103 -5.48 9.11 -0.87
C VAL A 103 -4.94 8.47 -2.13
N VAL A 104 -3.79 8.95 -2.58
CA VAL A 104 -3.11 8.52 -3.80
C VAL A 104 -1.73 7.98 -3.42
N GLY A 105 -1.35 6.84 -3.97
CA GLY A 105 -0.01 6.29 -3.83
C GLY A 105 0.42 5.61 -5.12
N TYR A 106 1.72 5.43 -5.35
CA TYR A 106 2.17 4.70 -6.54
C TYR A 106 1.78 3.24 -6.43
N PHE A 107 2.30 2.54 -5.42
CA PHE A 107 1.88 1.19 -5.04
C PHE A 107 1.09 1.22 -3.72
N LEU A 108 -0.05 1.92 -3.75
CA LEU A 108 -0.87 2.25 -2.58
C LEU A 108 -1.21 1.06 -1.66
N GLN A 109 -1.25 -0.16 -2.20
CA GLN A 109 -1.52 -1.37 -1.41
C GLN A 109 -0.50 -1.56 -0.27
N LEU A 110 0.79 -1.31 -0.53
CA LEU A 110 1.83 -1.40 0.48
C LEU A 110 1.59 -0.36 1.59
N ASP A 111 1.53 0.91 1.21
CA ASP A 111 1.37 2.03 2.15
C ASP A 111 0.11 1.88 3.00
N PHE A 112 -1.00 1.53 2.35
CA PHE A 112 -2.30 1.35 3.00
C PHE A 112 -2.25 0.30 4.12
N HIS A 113 -1.67 -0.85 3.84
CA HIS A 113 -1.64 -1.94 4.82
C HIS A 113 -0.59 -1.72 5.91
N VAL A 114 0.60 -1.21 5.56
CA VAL A 114 1.66 -0.97 6.55
C VAL A 114 1.28 0.17 7.49
N LEU A 115 0.66 1.25 7.00
CA LEU A 115 0.07 2.27 7.86
C LEU A 115 -1.13 1.73 8.65
N GLY A 116 -1.98 0.89 8.05
CA GLY A 116 -3.09 0.27 8.76
C GLY A 116 -2.62 -0.54 9.98
N ALA A 117 -1.56 -1.33 9.82
CA ALA A 117 -0.92 -2.05 10.91
C ALA A 117 -0.22 -1.10 11.90
N GLY A 118 0.43 -0.03 11.42
CA GLY A 118 1.02 1.01 12.26
C GLY A 118 0.01 1.71 13.17
N LEU A 119 -1.13 2.13 12.61
CA LEU A 119 -2.24 2.75 13.33
C LEU A 119 -2.82 1.80 14.37
N HIS A 120 -3.01 0.52 14.01
CA HIS A 120 -3.45 -0.50 14.95
C HIS A 120 -2.49 -0.65 16.14
N ARG A 121 -1.18 -0.78 15.89
CA ARG A 121 -0.15 -0.86 16.95
C ARG A 121 -0.12 0.38 17.86
N ALA A 122 -0.43 1.55 17.30
CA ALA A 122 -0.49 2.80 18.04
C ALA A 122 -1.81 3.02 18.80
N GLY A 123 -2.79 2.10 18.70
CA GLY A 123 -4.12 2.26 19.28
C GLY A 123 -4.92 3.40 18.65
N LEU A 124 -4.63 3.74 17.39
CA LEU A 124 -5.24 4.86 16.66
C LEU A 124 -6.31 4.36 15.68
N PRO A 125 -7.34 5.18 15.38
CA PRO A 125 -8.34 4.83 14.37
C PRO A 125 -7.70 4.77 12.98
N ASN A 126 -8.25 3.91 12.12
CA ASN A 126 -7.82 3.81 10.72
C ASN A 126 -8.94 4.28 9.77
N PRO A 127 -8.89 5.55 9.31
CA PRO A 127 -9.87 6.11 8.38
C PRO A 127 -9.58 5.80 6.90
N LEU A 128 -8.41 5.23 6.57
CA LEU A 128 -8.00 5.01 5.17
C LEU A 128 -9.03 4.20 4.34
N PRO A 129 -9.68 3.14 4.87
CA PRO A 129 -10.70 2.40 4.12
C PRO A 129 -11.95 3.21 3.77
N GLU A 130 -12.21 4.30 4.50
CA GLU A 130 -13.40 5.15 4.34
C GLU A 130 -13.14 6.33 3.39
N LEU A 131 -11.87 6.62 3.09
CA LEU A 131 -11.48 7.69 2.18
C LEU A 131 -11.45 7.20 0.73
N PRO A 132 -11.69 8.07 -0.26
CA PRO A 132 -11.44 7.73 -1.65
C PRO A 132 -9.98 7.37 -1.87
N GLN A 133 -9.72 6.34 -2.67
CA GLN A 133 -8.37 5.81 -2.91
C GLN A 133 -8.05 5.81 -4.40
N PHE A 134 -6.77 5.93 -4.74
CA PHE A 134 -6.31 5.78 -6.11
C PHE A 134 -4.87 5.28 -6.17
N CYS A 135 -4.67 4.10 -6.77
CA CYS A 135 -3.35 3.54 -7.00
C CYS A 135 -2.86 3.95 -8.39
N LEU A 136 -1.83 4.80 -8.47
CA LEU A 136 -1.33 5.32 -9.74
C LEU A 136 -0.70 4.22 -10.59
N MET A 137 0.02 3.27 -9.99
CA MET A 137 0.63 2.13 -10.70
C MET A 137 -0.42 1.35 -11.51
N ARG A 138 -1.66 1.23 -11.02
CA ARG A 138 -2.74 0.52 -11.72
C ARG A 138 -3.31 1.27 -12.92
N ALA A 139 -3.22 2.60 -12.90
CA ALA A 139 -3.72 3.46 -13.97
C ALA A 139 -2.64 3.87 -14.97
N ALA A 140 -1.37 3.77 -14.59
CA ALA A 140 -0.25 4.07 -15.48
C ALA A 140 -0.23 3.11 -16.69
N PRO A 141 0.16 3.60 -17.88
CA PRO A 141 0.37 2.75 -19.05
C PRO A 141 1.34 1.60 -18.75
N ARG A 142 1.18 0.47 -19.44
CA ARG A 142 2.13 -0.64 -19.34
C ARG A 142 3.46 -0.27 -20.02
N PRO A 143 4.60 -0.83 -19.57
CA PRO A 143 5.84 -0.65 -20.31
C PRO A 143 5.69 -1.22 -21.72
N ASP A 144 6.32 -0.57 -22.70
CA ASP A 144 6.37 -1.05 -24.08
C ASP A 144 7.53 -2.05 -24.26
N ASP A 145 7.47 -3.15 -23.51
CA ASP A 145 8.47 -4.22 -23.51
C ASP A 145 8.08 -5.41 -24.40
N GLY A 146 7.06 -5.23 -25.25
CA GLY A 146 6.51 -6.27 -26.13
C GLY A 146 5.65 -7.32 -25.41
N THR A 147 5.61 -7.33 -24.07
CA THR A 147 4.79 -8.27 -23.30
C THR A 147 3.62 -7.59 -22.61
N HIS A 148 3.80 -6.33 -22.18
CA HIS A 148 2.87 -5.57 -21.37
C HIS A 148 2.38 -6.31 -20.11
N ARG A 149 3.14 -7.31 -19.63
CA ARG A 149 2.72 -8.20 -18.53
C ARG A 149 2.97 -7.61 -17.15
N ARG A 150 3.94 -6.70 -17.02
CA ARG A 150 4.33 -6.10 -15.74
C ARG A 150 3.82 -4.67 -15.59
N TYR A 151 3.81 -4.16 -14.37
CA TYR A 151 3.67 -2.72 -14.11
C TYR A 151 5.01 -2.03 -14.34
N GLN A 152 4.98 -0.76 -14.76
CA GLN A 152 6.15 0.10 -14.71
C GLN A 152 6.53 0.35 -13.24
N ARG A 153 7.82 0.59 -12.97
CA ARG A 153 8.28 1.19 -11.71
C ARG A 153 8.03 2.69 -11.75
N LEU A 154 7.97 3.35 -10.59
CA LEU A 154 7.76 4.80 -10.51
C LEU A 154 8.84 5.56 -11.29
N ALA A 155 10.10 5.15 -11.13
CA ALA A 155 11.23 5.72 -11.88
C ALA A 155 11.09 5.57 -13.40
N GLU A 156 10.66 4.39 -13.88
CA GLU A 156 10.44 4.14 -15.32
C GLU A 156 9.32 5.04 -15.87
N LEU A 157 8.23 5.18 -15.11
CA LEU A 157 7.12 6.07 -15.48
C LEU A 157 7.58 7.53 -15.50
N HIS A 158 8.30 7.97 -14.47
CA HIS A 158 8.82 9.33 -14.37
C HIS A 158 9.72 9.66 -15.57
N GLU A 159 10.68 8.79 -15.87
CA GLU A 159 11.59 8.95 -17.01
C GLU A 159 10.83 8.95 -18.35
N THR A 160 9.81 8.11 -18.50
CA THR A 160 8.96 8.10 -19.70
C THR A 160 8.19 9.40 -19.88
N LEU A 161 7.66 9.96 -18.80
CA LEU A 161 6.84 11.18 -18.84
C LEU A 161 7.69 12.44 -19.04
N PHE A 162 8.85 12.53 -18.37
CA PHE A 162 9.63 13.77 -18.27
C PHE A 162 10.98 13.73 -19.00
N ARG A 163 11.40 12.56 -19.52
CA ARG A 163 12.72 12.35 -20.16
C ARG A 163 13.89 12.68 -19.24
N GLU A 164 13.69 12.48 -17.94
CA GLU A 164 14.70 12.70 -16.90
C GLU A 164 14.56 11.63 -15.80
N PRO A 165 15.69 11.14 -15.26
CA PRO A 165 15.66 10.20 -14.15
C PRO A 165 15.15 10.88 -12.88
N MET A 166 14.62 10.09 -11.95
CA MET A 166 14.34 10.58 -10.61
C MET A 166 15.66 10.91 -9.89
N PRO A 167 15.73 12.04 -9.15
CA PRO A 167 16.98 12.47 -8.52
C PRO A 167 17.40 11.54 -7.37
N VAL A 168 16.43 10.98 -6.65
CA VAL A 168 16.61 10.05 -5.55
C VAL A 168 15.51 9.01 -5.66
N LEU A 169 15.87 7.75 -5.43
CA LEU A 169 14.94 6.63 -5.36
C LEU A 169 14.87 6.16 -3.92
N HIS A 170 13.73 5.59 -3.53
CA HIS A 170 13.56 4.96 -2.21
C HIS A 170 13.74 5.95 -1.05
N ASP A 171 13.19 7.16 -1.26
CA ASP A 171 12.94 8.15 -0.23
C ASP A 171 11.46 8.53 -0.33
N ALA A 172 10.72 8.31 0.74
CA ALA A 172 9.26 8.46 0.72
C ALA A 172 8.83 9.88 0.29
N ARG A 173 9.60 10.93 0.62
CA ARG A 173 9.26 12.30 0.19
C ARG A 173 9.40 12.43 -1.31
N GLN A 174 10.53 11.99 -1.87
CA GLN A 174 10.79 12.08 -3.30
C GLN A 174 9.84 11.20 -4.11
N ASP A 175 9.50 10.02 -3.60
CA ASP A 175 8.56 9.12 -4.24
C ASP A 175 7.12 9.68 -4.19
N ALA A 176 6.72 10.35 -3.10
CA ALA A 176 5.46 11.09 -3.04
C ALA A 176 5.42 12.29 -4.03
N VAL A 177 6.53 13.05 -4.16
CA VAL A 177 6.65 14.15 -5.15
C VAL A 177 6.51 13.59 -6.56
N ALA A 178 7.27 12.55 -6.90
CA ALA A 178 7.26 11.94 -8.22
C ALA A 178 5.89 11.33 -8.54
N THR A 179 5.22 10.71 -7.57
CA THR A 179 3.86 10.20 -7.72
C THR A 179 2.88 11.32 -8.04
N ALA A 180 2.93 12.44 -7.31
CA ALA A 180 2.08 13.61 -7.59
C ALA A 180 2.32 14.16 -8.99
N ARG A 181 3.59 14.33 -9.36
CA ARG A 181 4.00 14.85 -10.67
C ARG A 181 3.52 13.95 -11.81
N CYS A 182 3.73 12.64 -11.70
CA CYS A 182 3.26 11.64 -12.67
C CYS A 182 1.73 11.61 -12.76
N PHE A 183 1.02 11.70 -11.63
CA PHE A 183 -0.44 11.72 -11.60
C PHE A 183 -1.01 12.91 -12.37
N PHE A 184 -0.53 14.13 -12.09
CA PHE A 184 -1.02 15.33 -12.77
C PHE A 184 -0.67 15.33 -14.26
N GLU A 185 0.51 14.83 -14.63
CA GLU A 185 0.90 14.71 -16.03
C GLU A 185 0.05 13.68 -16.80
N LEU A 186 -0.24 12.53 -16.19
CA LEU A 186 -1.14 11.53 -16.79
C LEU A 186 -2.57 12.05 -16.92
N ARG A 187 -3.05 12.85 -15.96
CA ARG A 187 -4.34 13.57 -16.10
C ARG A 187 -4.31 14.58 -17.25
N ARG A 188 -3.26 15.39 -17.35
CA ARG A 188 -3.08 16.37 -18.43
C ARG A 188 -3.07 15.72 -19.81
N ARG A 189 -2.48 14.53 -19.93
CA ARG A 189 -2.45 13.72 -21.16
C ARG A 189 -3.74 12.92 -21.43
N GLY A 190 -4.72 12.96 -20.54
CA GLY A 190 -6.00 12.25 -20.70
C GLY A 190 -5.98 10.76 -20.36
N HIS A 191 -4.91 10.25 -19.74
CA HIS A 191 -4.82 8.84 -19.34
C HIS A 191 -5.59 8.50 -18.05
N ILE A 192 -5.92 9.52 -17.25
CA ILE A 192 -6.73 9.37 -16.02
C ILE A 192 -7.99 10.25 -16.18
N PRO A 193 -8.98 9.81 -16.97
CA PRO A 193 -10.28 10.46 -17.03
C PRO A 193 -11.07 10.23 -15.72
N PRO A 194 -12.16 10.99 -15.48
CA PRO A 194 -12.94 10.91 -14.23
C PRO A 194 -13.38 9.49 -13.84
N GLU A 195 -13.79 8.69 -14.82
CA GLU A 195 -14.21 7.30 -14.62
C GLU A 195 -13.07 6.41 -14.11
N THR A 196 -11.84 6.60 -14.58
CA THR A 196 -10.66 5.88 -14.08
C THR A 196 -10.36 6.31 -12.64
N LEU A 197 -10.51 7.60 -12.33
CA LEU A 197 -10.28 8.14 -10.99
C LEU A 197 -11.23 7.53 -9.95
N THR A 198 -12.48 7.23 -10.32
CA THR A 198 -13.48 6.62 -9.42
C THR A 198 -13.64 5.11 -9.57
N GLY A 199 -13.10 4.51 -10.63
CA GLY A 199 -13.37 3.12 -11.00
C GLY A 199 -12.48 2.06 -10.33
N GLN A 200 -11.50 2.46 -9.52
CA GLN A 200 -10.65 1.51 -8.81
C GLN A 200 -11.39 0.92 -7.60
N LEU A 201 -11.40 -0.41 -7.48
CA LEU A 201 -11.86 -1.07 -6.26
C LEU A 201 -11.05 -0.58 -5.06
N PRO A 202 -11.70 -0.08 -4.00
CA PRO A 202 -11.00 0.41 -2.82
C PRO A 202 -10.36 -0.75 -2.06
N LEU A 203 -9.18 -0.50 -1.48
CA LEU A 203 -8.55 -1.42 -0.54
C LEU A 203 -9.37 -1.47 0.74
N GLN A 204 -9.42 -2.66 1.32
CA GLN A 204 -10.16 -2.96 2.54
C GLN A 204 -9.21 -3.48 3.62
N LYS A 205 -9.65 -3.40 4.88
CA LYS A 205 -8.91 -4.02 5.98
C LYS A 205 -8.86 -5.55 5.74
N PRO A 206 -7.69 -6.19 5.91
CA PRO A 206 -7.59 -7.64 5.80
C PRO A 206 -8.36 -8.29 6.97
N VAL A 207 -9.21 -9.25 6.67
CA VAL A 207 -10.06 -9.96 7.65
C VAL A 207 -9.53 -11.34 8.03
N GLY A 208 -8.42 -11.78 7.43
CA GLY A 208 -7.95 -13.17 7.52
C GLY A 208 -8.75 -14.10 6.61
N ARG A 209 -8.11 -15.12 6.04
CA ARG A 209 -8.87 -16.26 5.50
C ARG A 209 -9.50 -17.02 6.66
N PRO A 210 -10.78 -17.43 6.58
CA PRO A 210 -11.35 -18.32 7.59
C PRO A 210 -10.52 -19.62 7.62
N HIS A 211 -9.98 -19.95 8.79
CA HIS A 211 -9.38 -21.26 9.03
C HIS A 211 -10.45 -22.33 8.76
N GLY A 212 -10.29 -23.14 7.69
CA GLY A 212 -11.12 -24.33 7.50
C GLY A 212 -11.67 -24.62 6.09
N ALA A 213 -11.44 -23.77 5.08
CA ALA A 213 -11.97 -24.06 3.73
C ALA A 213 -11.38 -25.34 3.09
N GLY A 214 -10.17 -25.76 3.48
CA GLY A 214 -9.53 -26.98 2.96
C GLY A 214 -10.08 -28.30 3.51
N GLY A 215 -10.63 -28.32 4.73
CA GLY A 215 -11.09 -29.56 5.37
C GLY A 215 -12.45 -30.06 4.85
N ARG A 216 -13.32 -29.14 4.42
CA ARG A 216 -14.67 -29.48 3.93
C ARG A 216 -14.64 -30.25 2.60
N TRP A 217 -13.64 -29.97 1.76
CA TRP A 217 -13.46 -30.69 0.48
C TRP A 217 -12.96 -32.12 0.71
N LEU A 218 -12.02 -32.32 1.64
CA LEU A 218 -11.55 -33.64 2.05
C LEU A 218 -12.68 -34.51 2.64
N LEU A 219 -13.53 -33.94 3.50
CA LEU A 219 -14.69 -34.65 4.05
C LEU A 219 -15.69 -35.06 2.97
N ALA A 220 -15.92 -34.21 1.97
CA ALA A 220 -16.80 -34.52 0.84
C ALA A 220 -16.22 -35.62 -0.07
N VAL A 221 -14.91 -35.62 -0.32
CA VAL A 221 -14.21 -36.67 -1.09
C VAL A 221 -14.25 -38.01 -0.35
N VAL A 222 -13.99 -38.02 0.96
CA VAL A 222 -14.04 -39.23 1.78
C VAL A 222 -15.46 -39.79 1.85
N ALA A 223 -16.47 -38.94 2.05
CA ALA A 223 -17.88 -39.36 2.04
C ALA A 223 -18.31 -39.92 0.67
N GLY A 224 -17.87 -39.30 -0.44
CA GLY A 224 -18.14 -39.79 -1.78
C GLY A 224 -17.49 -41.15 -2.07
N ALA A 225 -16.25 -41.35 -1.63
CA ALA A 225 -15.54 -42.61 -1.80
C ALA A 225 -16.18 -43.75 -0.98
N LEU A 226 -16.62 -43.47 0.26
CA LEU A 226 -17.33 -44.45 1.08
C LEU A 226 -18.69 -44.83 0.49
N LEU A 227 -19.43 -43.88 -0.09
CA LEU A 227 -20.70 -44.15 -0.77
C LEU A 227 -20.50 -45.05 -2.00
N LEU A 228 -19.46 -44.82 -2.79
CA LEU A 228 -19.14 -45.64 -3.96
C LEU A 228 -18.73 -47.06 -3.57
N LEU A 229 -17.98 -47.23 -2.49
CA LEU A 229 -17.63 -48.55 -1.95
C LEU A 229 -18.88 -49.31 -1.45
N LEU A 230 -19.79 -48.60 -0.78
CA LEU A 230 -21.03 -49.18 -0.27
C LEU A 230 -21.98 -49.60 -1.40
N LEU A 231 -22.09 -48.77 -2.45
CA LEU A 231 -22.84 -49.12 -3.65
C LEU A 231 -22.19 -50.29 -4.41
N GLY A 232 -20.86 -50.29 -4.55
CA GLY A 232 -20.13 -51.41 -5.16
C GLY A 232 -20.37 -52.74 -4.44
N TRP A 233 -20.39 -52.73 -3.11
CA TRP A 233 -20.71 -53.91 -2.30
C TRP A 233 -22.17 -54.36 -2.48
N LEU A 234 -23.13 -53.44 -2.51
CA LEU A 234 -24.56 -53.79 -2.67
C LEU A 234 -24.91 -54.36 -4.05
N PHE A 235 -24.18 -53.97 -5.10
CA PHE A 235 -24.48 -54.41 -6.48
C PHE A 235 -23.64 -55.60 -6.96
N TYR A 236 -22.51 -55.89 -6.31
CA TYR A 236 -21.55 -56.91 -6.77
C TYR A 236 -21.05 -57.86 -5.66
N GLY A 237 -21.60 -57.76 -4.44
CA GLY A 237 -21.31 -58.64 -3.30
C GLY A 237 -22.40 -59.66 -3.01
#